data_AF-A0A7C4LK72-F1
#
_entry.id   AF-A0A7C4LK72-F1
#
_cell.length_a   1.000
_cell.length_b   1.000
_cell.length_c   1.000
_cell.angle_alpha   90.00
_cell.angle_beta   90.00
_cell.angle_gamma   90.00
#
_symmetry.space_group_name_H-M   'P 1'
#
loop_
_entity.id
_entity.type
_entity.pdbx_description
1 polymer ?
#
loop_
_entity_poly.entity_id
_entity_poly.type
_entity_poly.pdbx_seq_one_letter_code
_entity_poly.pdbx_strand_id
1 'polypeptide(L)'
;MSKSPPSNDPAESPAGASGSEAEERDDAAGEWAARLAEKDALIAALTEQLELAAEQLDRLQRSGAARRKNGLLPPELAEDHKQLIGEMQRVVQQWEDLQAGLALGRIEVQLSELRDLVASRLASPAVLPPPFPAVVEPCFAPAGNTAAAPPPTEPPATASKPPGETSEWDRIKSQLLDTNEVLQAPPPVFDEPLPPPPPEVNCSSATNEELAAAIHARDEFIAYLLRRLRAAEAGAIPADWSSLAPHDPEGVPRLQQLAAQLDEKLRLSEVEFSLERARLAREHARLQLKQELLEKQLKRLGIKSADEFEEAAASPATLQDRRWVRFLGINRSS
;
A
#
# COMPACT_ATOMS: atom_id res chain seq x y z
N MET A 1 33.90 -84.66 22.30
CA MET A 1 33.11 -83.99 21.25
C MET A 1 32.35 -82.87 21.94
N SER A 2 32.99 -81.71 22.13
CA SER A 2 33.03 -80.58 21.19
C SER A 2 31.72 -79.78 21.19
N LYS A 3 31.69 -78.66 21.91
CA LYS A 3 31.44 -77.30 21.39
C LYS A 3 31.14 -76.31 22.53
N SER A 4 32.11 -75.45 22.84
CA SER A 4 31.85 -74.06 23.22
C SER A 4 31.31 -73.30 21.99
N PRO A 5 30.52 -72.23 22.18
CA PRO A 5 31.04 -70.88 21.92
C PRO A 5 30.37 -69.82 22.86
N PRO A 6 30.47 -68.49 22.64
CA PRO A 6 31.39 -67.62 23.39
C PRO A 6 30.69 -66.48 24.17
N SER A 7 31.49 -65.85 25.01
CA SER A 7 31.25 -64.59 25.72
C SER A 7 31.47 -63.35 24.85
N ASN A 8 30.84 -62.24 25.28
CA ASN A 8 31.06 -60.82 24.94
C ASN A 8 30.46 -60.26 23.64
N ASP A 9 29.55 -59.29 23.76
CA ASP A 9 29.88 -57.86 23.58
C ASP A 9 28.80 -56.95 24.22
N PRO A 10 29.18 -55.83 24.87
CA PRO A 10 28.24 -54.79 25.30
C PRO A 10 27.83 -53.94 24.09
N ALA A 11 26.53 -53.72 23.93
CA ALA A 11 25.99 -52.81 22.93
C ALA A 11 26.51 -51.38 23.18
N GLU A 12 27.33 -50.88 22.27
CA GLU A 12 27.67 -49.47 22.16
C GLU A 12 26.38 -48.64 21.96
N SER A 13 26.23 -47.66 22.84
CA SER A 13 25.20 -46.62 22.77
C SER A 13 25.60 -45.59 21.71
N PRO A 14 24.74 -45.18 20.77
CA PRO A 14 25.06 -44.12 19.82
C PRO A 14 24.87 -42.75 20.50
N ALA A 15 25.83 -42.33 21.33
CA ALA A 15 25.84 -41.01 21.98
C ALA A 15 26.56 -39.92 21.16
N GLY A 16 26.94 -40.20 19.90
CA GLY A 16 27.80 -39.32 19.09
C GLY A 16 27.10 -38.26 18.23
N ALA A 17 25.79 -38.34 18.02
CA ALA A 17 25.09 -37.45 17.07
C ALA A 17 24.53 -36.16 17.69
N SER A 18 24.24 -36.13 19.00
CA SER A 18 23.62 -34.94 19.63
C SER A 18 24.62 -33.86 20.04
N GLY A 19 25.93 -34.15 20.04
CA GLY A 19 26.97 -33.16 20.37
C GLY A 19 27.27 -32.22 19.21
N SER A 20 27.35 -32.75 17.99
CA SER A 20 27.67 -31.99 16.77
C SER A 20 26.61 -30.92 16.45
N GLU A 21 25.32 -31.26 16.56
CA GLU A 21 24.24 -30.30 16.28
C GLU A 21 24.09 -29.23 17.38
N ALA A 22 24.52 -29.52 18.61
CA ALA A 22 24.50 -28.55 19.70
C ALA A 22 25.66 -27.55 19.56
N GLU A 23 26.85 -28.02 19.23
CA GLU A 23 28.03 -27.18 18.98
C GLU A 23 27.82 -26.26 17.76
N GLU A 24 27.27 -26.77 16.65
CA GLU A 24 26.97 -25.94 15.46
C GLU A 24 25.90 -24.85 15.73
N ARG A 25 24.94 -25.13 16.61
CA ARG A 25 23.92 -24.13 17.02
C ARG A 25 24.50 -23.06 17.92
N ASP A 26 25.41 -23.43 18.82
CA ASP A 26 26.10 -22.50 19.70
C ASP A 26 27.09 -21.62 18.91
N ASP A 27 27.77 -22.17 17.91
CA ASP A 27 28.62 -21.41 16.98
C ASP A 27 27.80 -20.42 16.14
N ALA A 28 26.67 -20.86 15.57
CA ALA A 28 25.76 -19.98 14.84
C ALA A 28 25.20 -18.87 15.74
N ALA A 29 24.80 -19.20 16.97
CA ALA A 29 24.35 -18.21 17.95
C ALA A 29 25.46 -17.20 18.31
N GLY A 30 26.71 -17.66 18.42
CA GLY A 30 27.89 -16.82 18.60
C GLY A 30 28.12 -15.85 17.45
N GLU A 31 28.01 -16.33 16.20
CA GLU A 31 28.11 -15.47 15.01
C GLU A 31 27.03 -14.39 14.96
N TRP A 32 25.79 -14.74 15.29
CA TRP A 32 24.69 -13.77 15.33
C TRP A 32 24.88 -12.74 16.44
N ALA A 33 25.35 -13.17 17.62
CA ALA A 33 25.68 -12.26 18.71
C ALA A 33 26.81 -11.30 18.35
N ALA A 34 27.85 -11.78 17.65
CA ALA A 34 28.94 -10.94 17.17
C ALA A 34 28.47 -9.90 16.14
N ARG A 35 27.63 -10.30 15.17
CA ARG A 35 27.03 -9.38 14.19
C ARG A 35 26.10 -8.36 14.83
N LEU A 36 25.39 -8.73 15.90
CA LEU A 36 24.55 -7.81 16.65
C LEU A 36 25.42 -6.77 17.36
N ALA A 37 26.48 -7.20 18.04
CA ALA A 37 27.41 -6.32 18.72
C ALA A 37 28.11 -5.33 17.75
N GLU A 38 28.48 -5.78 16.54
CA GLU A 38 29.03 -4.92 15.50
C GLU A 38 28.02 -3.86 15.04
N LYS A 39 26.76 -4.25 14.83
CA LYS A 39 25.68 -3.31 14.48
C LYS A 39 25.40 -2.33 15.60
N ASP A 40 25.37 -2.77 16.86
CA ASP A 40 25.17 -1.90 18.01
C ASP A 40 26.31 -0.89 18.16
N ALA A 41 27.56 -1.30 17.88
CA ALA A 41 28.71 -0.40 17.84
C ALA A 41 28.61 0.64 16.70
N LEU A 42 28.16 0.23 15.52
CA LEU A 42 27.92 1.14 14.40
C LEU A 42 26.80 2.13 14.69
N ILE A 43 25.70 1.67 15.30
CA ILE A 43 24.59 2.52 15.73
C ILE A 43 25.10 3.54 16.76
N ALA A 44 25.87 3.11 17.76
CA ALA A 44 26.47 4.00 18.74
C ALA A 44 27.35 5.08 18.11
N ALA A 45 28.22 4.70 17.16
CA ALA A 45 29.08 5.65 16.44
C ALA A 45 28.28 6.64 15.59
N LEU A 46 27.23 6.17 14.89
CA LEU A 46 26.35 7.04 14.12
C LEU A 46 25.53 7.98 15.02
N THR A 47 25.09 7.52 16.19
CA THR A 47 24.42 8.38 17.15
C THR A 47 25.33 9.46 17.70
N GLU A 48 26.59 9.13 18.00
CA GLU A 48 27.59 10.13 18.44
C GLU A 48 27.86 11.17 17.34
N GLN A 49 27.97 10.74 16.08
CA GLN A 49 28.11 11.66 14.95
C GLN A 49 26.89 12.58 14.80
N LEU A 50 25.68 12.07 15.01
CA LEU A 50 24.45 12.86 14.96
C LEU A 50 24.35 13.83 16.13
N GLU A 51 24.78 13.44 17.33
CA GLU A 51 24.86 14.32 18.49
C GLU A 51 25.86 15.46 18.26
N LEU A 52 27.05 15.14 17.74
CA LEU A 52 28.05 16.16 17.38
C LEU A 52 27.53 17.11 16.30
N ALA A 53 26.84 16.60 15.27
CA ALA A 53 26.24 17.42 14.23
C ALA A 53 25.11 18.30 14.78
N ALA A 54 24.28 17.77 15.67
CA ALA A 54 23.22 18.50 16.35
C ALA A 54 23.80 19.59 17.26
N GLU A 55 24.86 19.31 18.01
CA GLU A 55 25.57 20.30 18.83
C GLU A 55 26.22 21.39 17.97
N GLN A 56 26.83 21.05 16.84
CA GLN A 56 27.38 22.04 15.92
C GLN A 56 26.29 22.97 15.38
N LEU A 57 25.14 22.40 15.03
CA LEU A 57 23.99 23.16 14.53
C LEU A 57 23.37 24.03 15.62
N ASP A 58 23.22 23.53 16.84
CA ASP A 58 22.76 24.30 18.01
C ASP A 58 23.76 25.42 18.36
N ARG A 59 25.07 25.17 18.32
CA ARG A 59 26.11 26.21 18.49
C ARG A 59 26.04 27.27 17.39
N LEU A 60 25.79 26.90 16.14
CA LEU A 60 25.60 27.85 15.03
C LEU A 60 24.32 28.67 15.17
N GLN A 61 23.25 28.05 15.67
CA GLN A 61 21.99 28.74 15.96
C GLN A 61 22.11 29.69 17.17
N ARG A 62 22.77 29.26 18.25
CA ARG A 62 23.00 30.06 19.47
C ARG A 62 24.02 31.17 19.28
N SER A 63 25.07 30.95 18.50
CA SER A 63 26.05 32.00 18.14
C SER A 63 25.46 33.07 17.23
N GLY A 64 24.22 32.88 16.72
CA GLY A 64 23.52 33.87 15.92
C GLY A 64 24.22 34.18 14.60
N ALA A 65 25.20 33.37 14.17
CA ALA A 65 25.95 33.55 12.94
C ALA A 65 25.02 33.52 11.71
N ALA A 66 23.92 32.74 11.77
CA ALA A 66 22.89 32.70 10.74
C ALA A 66 21.87 33.86 10.80
N ARG A 67 21.78 34.60 11.93
CA ARG A 67 20.84 35.73 12.08
C ARG A 67 21.52 37.09 11.88
N ARG A 68 22.84 37.17 11.97
CA ARG A 68 23.64 38.40 11.81
C ARG A 68 24.65 38.28 10.67
N LYS A 69 24.17 38.01 9.46
CA LYS A 69 24.75 38.49 8.20
C LYS A 69 23.80 38.05 7.10
N ASN A 70 23.34 39.04 6.35
CA ASN A 70 22.51 38.96 5.15
C ASN A 70 22.56 37.60 4.45
N GLY A 71 21.38 37.05 4.12
CA GLY A 71 21.17 35.76 3.46
C GLY A 71 21.70 35.68 2.02
N LEU A 72 23.00 35.88 1.86
CA LEU A 72 23.76 35.39 0.74
C LEU A 72 24.45 34.11 1.22
N LEU A 73 23.99 32.97 0.71
CA LEU A 73 24.78 31.75 0.76
C LEU A 73 26.17 32.08 0.19
N PRO A 74 27.27 31.55 0.77
CA PRO A 74 28.59 31.69 0.17
C PRO A 74 28.50 31.30 -1.32
N PRO A 75 29.06 32.09 -2.25
CA PRO A 75 28.92 31.83 -3.68
C PRO A 75 29.41 30.43 -4.05
N GLU A 76 30.44 29.92 -3.37
CA GLU A 76 30.93 28.55 -3.53
C GLU A 76 29.88 27.49 -3.19
N LEU A 77 29.12 27.67 -2.10
CA LEU A 77 28.07 26.73 -1.71
C LEU A 77 26.88 26.75 -2.70
N ALA A 78 26.64 27.90 -3.33
CA ALA A 78 25.62 28.03 -4.37
C ALA A 78 26.06 27.39 -5.69
N GLU A 79 27.36 27.41 -5.99
CA GLU A 79 27.96 26.71 -7.12
C GLU A 79 27.96 25.19 -6.89
N ASP A 80 28.35 24.74 -5.70
CA ASP A 80 28.26 23.33 -5.29
C ASP A 80 26.83 22.81 -5.36
N HIS A 81 25.85 23.62 -4.93
CA HIS A 81 24.44 23.24 -5.02
C HIS A 81 23.95 23.15 -6.47
N LYS A 82 24.38 24.07 -7.34
CA LYS A 82 24.08 24.00 -8.78
C LYS A 82 24.73 22.79 -9.44
N GLN A 83 25.96 22.47 -9.05
CA GLN A 83 26.68 21.30 -9.53
C GLN A 83 25.98 20.01 -9.09
N LEU A 84 25.60 19.91 -7.81
CA LEU A 84 24.86 18.78 -7.27
C LEU A 84 23.51 18.59 -7.98
N ILE A 85 22.78 19.69 -8.25
CA ILE A 85 21.54 19.63 -9.03
C ILE A 85 21.82 19.12 -10.45
N GLY A 86 22.88 19.59 -11.10
CA GLY A 86 23.28 19.12 -12.42
C GLY A 86 23.69 17.65 -12.43
N GLU A 87 24.38 17.18 -11.40
CA GLU A 87 24.74 15.77 -11.22
C GLU A 87 23.50 14.91 -10.95
N MET A 88 22.58 15.37 -10.11
CA MET A 88 21.31 14.69 -9.85
C MET A 88 20.44 14.60 -11.11
N GLN A 89 20.38 15.66 -11.92
CA GLN A 89 19.72 15.64 -13.22
C GLN A 89 20.35 14.63 -14.18
N ARG A 90 21.69 14.50 -14.21
CA ARG A 90 22.37 13.48 -15.01
C ARG A 90 22.06 12.06 -14.52
N VAL A 91 22.02 11.83 -13.21
CA VAL A 91 21.66 10.52 -12.64
C VAL A 91 20.22 10.15 -12.97
N VAL A 92 19.29 11.10 -12.88
CA VAL A 92 17.89 10.88 -13.28
C VAL A 92 17.81 10.54 -14.77
N GLN A 93 18.49 11.29 -15.64
CA GLN A 93 18.50 11.00 -17.07
C GLN A 93 19.09 9.61 -17.37
N GLN A 94 20.21 9.25 -16.73
CA GLN A 94 20.80 7.92 -16.87
C GLN A 94 19.86 6.82 -16.38
N TRP A 95 19.11 7.07 -15.31
CA TRP A 95 18.14 6.11 -14.78
C TRP A 95 16.92 5.95 -15.71
N GLU A 96 16.44 7.04 -16.31
CA GLU A 96 15.39 7.01 -17.34
C GLU A 96 15.83 6.24 -18.59
N ASP A 97 17.07 6.43 -19.03
CA ASP A 97 17.65 5.71 -20.16
C ASP A 97 17.79 4.20 -19.85
N LEU A 98 18.17 3.85 -18.62
CA LEU A 98 18.23 2.45 -18.15
C LEU A 98 16.84 1.82 -18.00
N GLN A 99 15.82 2.58 -17.56
CA GLN A 99 14.43 2.13 -17.50
C GLN A 99 13.91 1.73 -18.88
N ALA A 100 14.21 2.53 -19.92
CA ALA A 100 13.85 2.21 -21.29
C ALA A 100 14.53 0.91 -21.77
N GLY A 101 15.80 0.70 -21.43
CA GLY A 101 16.54 -0.54 -21.75
C GLY A 101 15.95 -1.78 -21.06
N LEU A 102 15.59 -1.67 -19.77
CA LEU A 102 14.98 -2.77 -19.01
C LEU A 102 13.57 -3.10 -19.53
N ALA A 103 12.78 -2.09 -19.88
CA ALA A 103 11.46 -2.27 -20.48
C ALA A 103 11.55 -2.96 -21.85
N LEU A 104 12.51 -2.56 -22.70
CA LEU A 104 12.76 -3.22 -23.98
C LEU A 104 13.22 -4.67 -23.81
N GLY A 105 14.14 -4.95 -22.88
CA GLY A 105 14.56 -6.33 -22.59
C GLY A 105 13.39 -7.21 -22.09
N ARG A 106 12.48 -6.66 -21.28
CA ARG A 106 11.26 -7.36 -20.87
C ARG A 106 10.34 -7.66 -22.06
N ILE A 107 10.18 -6.71 -22.98
CA ILE A 107 9.38 -6.89 -24.20
C ILE A 107 10.02 -7.95 -25.11
N GLU A 108 11.34 -7.96 -25.23
CA GLU A 108 12.08 -8.98 -26.01
C GLU A 108 11.91 -10.39 -25.43
N VAL A 109 11.98 -10.53 -24.11
CA VAL A 109 11.71 -11.80 -23.42
C VAL A 109 10.26 -12.25 -23.67
N GLN A 110 9.29 -11.37 -23.50
CA GLN A 110 7.87 -11.69 -23.77
C GLN A 110 7.63 -12.08 -25.23
N LEU A 111 8.31 -11.42 -26.19
CA LEU A 111 8.25 -11.78 -27.61
C LEU A 111 8.85 -13.17 -27.86
N SER A 112 9.94 -13.53 -27.17
CA SER A 112 10.54 -14.86 -27.29
C SER A 112 9.63 -15.95 -26.72
N GLU A 113 9.00 -15.71 -25.57
CA GLU A 113 8.04 -16.61 -24.94
C GLU A 113 6.78 -16.79 -25.82
N LEU A 114 6.25 -15.71 -26.38
CA LEU A 114 5.12 -15.78 -27.31
C LEU A 114 5.48 -16.57 -28.57
N ARG A 115 6.70 -16.39 -29.09
CA ARG A 115 7.17 -17.17 -30.25
C ARG A 115 7.25 -18.65 -29.91
N ASP A 116 7.73 -19.01 -28.72
CA ASP A 116 7.84 -20.39 -28.28
C ASP A 116 6.47 -21.01 -27.94
N LEU A 117 5.52 -20.23 -27.43
CA LEU A 117 4.12 -20.63 -27.27
C LEU A 117 3.43 -20.87 -28.61
N VAL A 118 3.68 -20.03 -29.61
CA VAL A 118 3.15 -20.23 -30.97
C VAL A 118 3.81 -21.45 -31.61
N ALA A 119 5.13 -21.62 -31.46
CA ALA A 119 5.85 -22.77 -31.99
C ALA A 119 5.37 -24.09 -31.34
N SER A 120 5.17 -24.11 -30.02
CA SER A 120 4.64 -25.29 -29.30
C SER A 120 3.18 -25.59 -29.63
N ARG A 121 2.34 -24.56 -29.83
CA ARG A 121 0.94 -24.74 -30.25
C ARG A 121 0.83 -25.21 -31.70
N LEU A 122 1.73 -24.79 -32.58
CA LEU A 122 1.80 -25.25 -33.98
C LEU A 122 2.47 -26.63 -34.10
N ALA A 123 3.36 -26.99 -33.16
CA ALA A 123 3.99 -28.31 -33.09
C ALA A 123 3.14 -29.37 -32.36
N SER A 124 2.10 -28.95 -31.61
CA SER A 124 1.17 -29.87 -30.94
C SER A 124 0.01 -30.24 -31.88
N PRO A 125 -0.07 -31.49 -32.38
CA PRO A 125 -1.26 -31.94 -33.09
C PRO A 125 -2.43 -32.02 -32.12
N ALA A 126 -3.57 -31.44 -32.51
CA ALA A 126 -4.79 -31.37 -31.72
C ALA A 126 -5.28 -32.76 -31.26
N VAL A 127 -5.54 -32.91 -29.96
CA VAL A 127 -6.37 -33.99 -29.41
C VAL A 127 -7.61 -33.35 -28.79
N LEU A 128 -8.75 -33.51 -29.45
CA LEU A 128 -10.08 -33.16 -28.97
C LEU A 128 -10.60 -34.28 -28.04
N PRO A 129 -11.12 -33.99 -26.84
CA PRO A 129 -11.91 -34.96 -26.09
C PRO A 129 -13.43 -34.81 -26.38
N PRO A 130 -14.21 -35.91 -26.35
CA PRO A 130 -15.66 -35.92 -26.64
C PRO A 130 -16.53 -35.46 -25.44
N PRO A 131 -17.84 -35.16 -25.64
CA PRO A 131 -18.70 -34.56 -24.63
C PRO A 131 -19.54 -35.58 -23.84
N PHE A 132 -19.55 -35.43 -22.50
CA PHE A 132 -20.55 -35.89 -21.50
C PHE A 132 -20.78 -37.43 -21.35
N PRO A 133 -21.16 -37.95 -20.14
CA PRO A 133 -22.52 -37.81 -19.61
C PRO A 133 -22.65 -37.61 -18.07
N ALA A 134 -23.87 -37.28 -17.69
CA ALA A 134 -24.40 -36.98 -16.37
C ALA A 134 -24.61 -38.21 -15.46
N VAL A 135 -24.51 -37.98 -14.14
CA VAL A 135 -24.99 -38.81 -13.02
C VAL A 135 -25.36 -37.79 -11.92
N VAL A 136 -26.61 -37.46 -11.57
CA VAL A 136 -27.78 -38.20 -11.02
C VAL A 136 -27.59 -38.70 -9.58
N GLU A 137 -28.43 -38.16 -8.67
CA GLU A 137 -28.90 -38.67 -7.35
C GLU A 137 -28.03 -38.52 -6.08
N PRO A 138 -28.60 -38.60 -4.85
CA PRO A 138 -29.86 -38.00 -4.35
C PRO A 138 -29.78 -37.38 -2.91
N CYS A 139 -30.75 -36.50 -2.64
CA CYS A 139 -31.55 -36.32 -1.40
C CYS A 139 -31.12 -37.00 -0.08
N PHE A 140 -30.89 -36.20 0.98
CA PHE A 140 -31.35 -36.53 2.34
C PHE A 140 -31.50 -35.25 3.20
N ALA A 141 -32.72 -35.01 3.68
CA ALA A 141 -33.01 -34.06 4.75
C ALA A 141 -32.90 -34.77 6.12
N PRO A 142 -32.78 -34.00 7.21
CA PRO A 142 -33.83 -34.12 8.21
C PRO A 142 -34.33 -32.77 8.73
N ALA A 143 -35.63 -32.75 8.99
CA ALA A 143 -36.37 -31.65 9.57
C ALA A 143 -36.35 -31.68 11.10
N GLY A 144 -36.54 -30.50 11.69
CA GLY A 144 -37.26 -30.33 12.95
C GLY A 144 -36.42 -29.90 14.15
N ASN A 145 -36.54 -28.63 14.56
CA ASN A 145 -37.24 -28.28 15.80
C ASN A 145 -37.43 -26.76 15.97
N THR A 146 -38.70 -26.39 16.14
CA THR A 146 -39.32 -25.33 16.97
C THR A 146 -38.43 -24.31 17.68
N ALA A 147 -38.72 -23.01 17.49
CA ALA A 147 -39.43 -22.17 18.48
C ALA A 147 -39.57 -20.71 18.01
N ALA A 148 -40.70 -20.10 18.38
CA ALA A 148 -41.17 -18.78 17.96
C ALA A 148 -40.85 -17.65 18.97
N ALA A 149 -41.09 -16.40 18.52
CA ALA A 149 -41.38 -15.14 19.27
C ALA A 149 -40.27 -14.05 19.32
N PRO A 150 -40.58 -12.75 19.59
CA PRO A 150 -40.65 -11.63 18.62
C PRO A 150 -39.73 -10.41 18.99
N PRO A 151 -39.75 -9.25 18.26
CA PRO A 151 -38.69 -8.23 18.35
C PRO A 151 -38.97 -7.12 19.38
N PRO A 152 -37.95 -6.33 19.76
CA PRO A 152 -38.14 -4.93 20.19
C PRO A 152 -37.33 -3.98 19.28
N THR A 153 -37.96 -3.02 18.59
CA THR A 153 -38.30 -1.66 19.06
C THR A 153 -37.08 -0.74 19.20
N GLU A 154 -36.93 0.16 18.21
CA GLU A 154 -36.08 1.36 18.20
C GLU A 154 -36.36 2.29 19.39
N PRO A 155 -35.39 3.14 19.77
CA PRO A 155 -35.66 4.59 19.78
C PRO A 155 -34.39 5.43 19.43
N PRO A 156 -34.41 6.77 19.54
CA PRO A 156 -34.85 7.70 18.50
C PRO A 156 -33.76 8.72 18.10
N ALA A 157 -34.09 9.52 17.08
CA ALA A 157 -33.30 10.62 16.56
C ALA A 157 -32.86 11.67 17.61
N THR A 158 -31.64 12.20 17.44
CA THR A 158 -31.25 13.53 17.90
C THR A 158 -30.74 14.35 16.72
N ALA A 159 -31.47 15.41 16.42
CA ALA A 159 -31.13 16.43 15.45
C ALA A 159 -30.00 17.35 15.97
N SER A 160 -29.17 17.87 15.07
CA SER A 160 -28.55 19.20 15.21
C SER A 160 -28.01 19.75 13.89
N LYS A 161 -28.68 20.82 13.42
CA LYS A 161 -28.28 21.99 12.61
C LYS A 161 -27.54 21.83 11.25
N PRO A 162 -27.76 22.80 10.33
CA PRO A 162 -27.58 22.61 8.89
C PRO A 162 -26.14 22.89 8.44
N PRO A 163 -25.65 22.25 7.37
CA PRO A 163 -24.48 22.73 6.66
C PRO A 163 -24.94 23.61 5.49
N GLY A 164 -24.54 24.88 5.54
CA GLY A 164 -24.37 25.67 4.33
C GLY A 164 -23.19 25.09 3.54
N GLU A 165 -23.44 24.81 2.28
CA GLU A 165 -22.44 24.62 1.21
C GLU A 165 -21.33 23.61 1.52
N THR A 166 -21.71 22.33 1.62
CA THR A 166 -20.78 21.24 1.27
C THR A 166 -20.44 21.42 -0.20
N SER A 167 -19.18 21.80 -0.44
CA SER A 167 -18.61 22.00 -1.76
C SER A 167 -19.00 20.85 -2.67
N GLU A 168 -19.25 21.12 -3.95
CA GLU A 168 -19.60 20.12 -4.96
C GLU A 168 -18.59 18.96 -4.97
N TRP A 169 -17.36 19.21 -4.54
CA TRP A 169 -16.32 18.23 -4.25
C TRP A 169 -16.60 17.27 -3.11
N ASP A 170 -17.19 17.73 -2.00
CA ASP A 170 -17.63 16.86 -0.91
C ASP A 170 -18.84 16.03 -1.33
N ARG A 171 -19.71 16.55 -2.20
CA ARG A 171 -20.79 15.77 -2.85
C ARG A 171 -20.23 14.70 -3.79
N ILE A 172 -19.25 15.04 -4.64
CA ILE A 172 -18.62 14.07 -5.53
C ILE A 172 -17.85 13.01 -4.72
N LYS A 173 -17.15 13.41 -3.65
CA LYS A 173 -16.48 12.46 -2.75
C LYS A 173 -17.45 11.56 -2.02
N SER A 174 -18.53 12.11 -1.45
CA SER A 174 -19.55 11.28 -0.81
C SER A 174 -20.21 10.36 -1.82
N GLN A 175 -20.53 10.81 -3.03
CA GLN A 175 -21.07 9.95 -4.08
C GLN A 175 -20.10 8.84 -4.53
N LEU A 176 -18.79 9.09 -4.52
CA LEU A 176 -17.76 8.09 -4.83
C LEU A 176 -17.55 7.10 -3.66
N LEU A 177 -17.64 7.57 -2.41
CA LEU A 177 -17.55 6.76 -1.20
C LEU A 177 -18.87 6.03 -0.86
N ASP A 178 -20.01 6.51 -1.35
CA ASP A 178 -21.34 5.89 -1.23
C ASP A 178 -21.53 4.76 -2.24
N THR A 179 -20.71 4.70 -3.30
CA THR A 179 -20.59 3.44 -4.07
C THR A 179 -20.03 2.29 -3.21
N ASN A 180 -19.47 2.62 -2.04
CA ASN A 180 -19.05 1.70 -1.00
C ASN A 180 -20.17 1.40 0.03
N GLU A 181 -21.26 2.16 0.11
CA GLU A 181 -22.44 1.82 0.96
C GLU A 181 -23.23 0.63 0.39
N VAL A 182 -23.05 0.32 -0.90
CA VAL A 182 -23.42 -0.98 -1.50
C VAL A 182 -22.78 -2.16 -0.72
N LEU A 183 -21.74 -1.93 0.08
CA LEU A 183 -21.08 -2.95 0.90
C LEU A 183 -21.57 -3.01 2.36
N GLN A 184 -22.52 -2.18 2.78
CA GLN A 184 -23.00 -2.13 4.18
C GLN A 184 -24.37 -2.78 4.39
N ALA A 185 -24.95 -3.38 3.35
CA ALA A 185 -26.05 -4.33 3.49
C ALA A 185 -25.51 -5.68 4.01
N PRO A 186 -26.25 -6.41 4.88
CA PRO A 186 -25.81 -7.70 5.39
C PRO A 186 -25.45 -8.64 4.23
N PRO A 187 -24.41 -9.49 4.38
CA PRO A 187 -23.98 -10.38 3.31
C PRO A 187 -25.17 -11.23 2.84
N PRO A 188 -25.43 -11.36 1.52
CA PRO A 188 -26.51 -12.18 1.03
C PRO A 188 -26.26 -13.63 1.46
N VAL A 189 -27.23 -14.23 2.15
CA VAL A 189 -27.14 -15.61 2.61
C VAL A 189 -27.19 -16.53 1.39
N PHE A 190 -26.21 -17.42 1.25
CA PHE A 190 -26.06 -18.29 0.07
C PHE A 190 -27.27 -19.19 -0.20
N ASP A 191 -28.02 -19.52 0.84
CA ASP A 191 -29.20 -20.39 0.80
C ASP A 191 -30.46 -19.67 0.27
N GLU A 192 -30.41 -18.36 0.05
CA GLU A 192 -31.54 -17.61 -0.50
C GLU A 192 -31.65 -17.82 -2.03
N PRO A 193 -32.82 -18.20 -2.56
CA PRO A 193 -33.03 -18.37 -3.99
C PRO A 193 -32.76 -17.04 -4.71
N LEU A 194 -32.15 -17.12 -5.91
CA LEU A 194 -31.86 -15.92 -6.68
C LEU A 194 -33.16 -15.13 -6.93
N PRO A 195 -33.15 -13.80 -6.75
CA PRO A 195 -34.25 -12.97 -7.19
C PRO A 195 -34.44 -13.13 -8.71
N PRO A 196 -35.69 -13.03 -9.21
CA PRO A 196 -35.94 -13.15 -10.64
C PRO A 196 -35.17 -12.06 -11.40
N PRO A 197 -34.60 -12.38 -12.57
CA PRO A 197 -33.90 -11.38 -13.37
C PRO A 197 -34.86 -10.27 -13.80
N PRO A 198 -34.37 -9.03 -13.95
CA PRO A 198 -35.19 -7.93 -14.42
C PRO A 198 -35.77 -8.26 -15.82
N PRO A 199 -37.03 -7.87 -16.08
CA PRO A 199 -37.71 -8.20 -17.34
C PRO A 199 -37.03 -7.51 -18.54
N GLU A 200 -37.05 -8.18 -19.69
CA GLU A 200 -36.53 -7.62 -20.94
C GLU A 200 -37.37 -6.42 -21.40
N VAL A 201 -36.72 -5.28 -21.64
CA VAL A 201 -37.39 -4.06 -22.11
C VAL A 201 -37.21 -3.89 -23.61
N ASN A 202 -38.33 -3.67 -24.30
CA ASN A 202 -38.36 -3.41 -25.74
C ASN A 202 -37.86 -1.98 -26.01
N CYS A 203 -36.59 -1.84 -26.38
CA CYS A 203 -35.95 -0.54 -26.66
C CYS A 203 -36.63 0.27 -27.78
N SER A 204 -37.43 -0.36 -28.63
CA SER A 204 -38.13 0.27 -29.76
C SER A 204 -39.45 0.95 -29.37
N SER A 205 -40.03 0.60 -28.22
CA SER A 205 -41.35 1.11 -27.78
C SER A 205 -41.34 1.71 -26.38
N ALA A 206 -40.26 1.56 -25.62
CA ALA A 206 -40.16 2.02 -24.25
C ALA A 206 -39.97 3.55 -24.15
N THR A 207 -40.57 4.14 -23.12
CA THR A 207 -40.35 5.56 -22.80
C THR A 207 -38.97 5.78 -22.17
N ASN A 208 -38.46 7.01 -22.17
CA ASN A 208 -37.14 7.31 -21.58
C ASN A 208 -37.10 6.99 -20.08
N GLU A 209 -38.20 7.24 -19.37
CA GLU A 209 -38.36 6.91 -17.95
C GLU A 209 -38.37 5.40 -17.70
N GLU A 210 -39.02 4.62 -18.57
CA GLU A 210 -38.99 3.15 -18.51
C GLU A 210 -37.60 2.58 -18.78
N LEU A 211 -36.85 3.16 -19.73
CA LEU A 211 -35.47 2.78 -20.00
C LEU A 211 -34.56 3.11 -18.82
N ALA A 212 -34.72 4.27 -18.19
CA ALA A 212 -33.96 4.64 -17.00
C ALA A 212 -34.25 3.69 -15.83
N ALA A 213 -35.53 3.39 -15.56
CA ALA A 213 -35.93 2.44 -14.53
C ALA A 213 -35.38 1.03 -14.80
N ALA A 214 -35.37 0.58 -16.06
CA ALA A 214 -34.81 -0.71 -16.45
C ALA A 214 -33.30 -0.79 -16.26
N ILE A 215 -32.57 0.29 -16.55
CA ILE A 215 -31.14 0.38 -16.29
C ILE A 215 -30.87 0.29 -14.79
N HIS A 216 -31.60 1.06 -13.97
CA HIS A 216 -31.47 1.00 -12.51
C HIS A 216 -31.75 -0.39 -11.94
N ALA A 217 -32.85 -1.03 -12.35
CA ALA A 217 -33.19 -2.39 -11.91
C ALA A 217 -32.12 -3.43 -12.33
N ARG A 218 -31.53 -3.27 -13.52
CA ARG A 218 -30.43 -4.12 -13.99
C ARG A 218 -29.15 -3.88 -13.19
N ASP A 219 -28.81 -2.63 -12.92
CA ASP A 219 -27.59 -2.29 -12.20
C ASP A 219 -27.68 -2.74 -10.74
N GLU A 220 -28.86 -2.65 -10.11
CA GLU A 220 -29.15 -3.24 -8.80
C GLU A 220 -28.98 -4.77 -8.79
N PHE A 221 -29.51 -5.44 -9.82
CA PHE A 221 -29.37 -6.91 -9.96
C PHE A 221 -27.92 -7.33 -10.21
N ILE A 222 -27.17 -6.61 -11.05
CA ILE A 222 -25.74 -6.84 -11.27
C ILE A 222 -24.96 -6.63 -9.98
N ALA A 223 -25.25 -5.55 -9.24
CA ALA A 223 -24.62 -5.29 -7.95
C ALA A 223 -24.90 -6.43 -6.96
N TYR A 224 -26.14 -6.93 -6.89
CA TYR A 224 -26.50 -8.09 -6.09
C TYR A 224 -25.71 -9.35 -6.49
N LEU A 225 -25.64 -9.66 -7.78
CA LEU A 225 -24.89 -10.82 -8.29
C LEU A 225 -23.39 -10.71 -7.98
N LEU A 226 -22.81 -9.53 -8.17
CA LEU A 226 -21.40 -9.28 -7.85
C LEU A 226 -21.12 -9.44 -6.35
N ARG A 227 -22.01 -8.96 -5.47
CA ARG A 227 -21.88 -9.17 -4.02
C ARG A 227 -21.93 -10.66 -3.67
N ARG A 228 -22.90 -11.39 -4.24
CA ARG A 228 -23.05 -12.84 -4.01
C ARG A 228 -21.84 -13.62 -4.52
N LEU A 229 -21.31 -13.28 -5.69
CA LEU A 229 -20.13 -13.91 -6.26
C LEU A 229 -18.89 -13.66 -5.39
N ARG A 230 -18.65 -12.40 -4.99
CA ARG A 230 -17.53 -12.07 -4.10
C ARG A 230 -17.62 -12.74 -2.73
N ALA A 231 -18.82 -12.84 -2.17
CA ALA A 231 -19.03 -13.59 -0.93
C ALA A 231 -18.73 -15.09 -1.12
N ALA A 232 -18.95 -15.64 -2.33
CA ALA A 232 -18.69 -17.03 -2.63
C ALA A 232 -17.19 -17.27 -2.77
N GLU A 233 -16.49 -16.34 -3.44
CA GLU A 233 -15.04 -16.35 -3.58
C GLU A 233 -14.34 -16.17 -2.24
N ALA A 234 -14.84 -15.28 -1.38
CA ALA A 234 -14.32 -15.09 -0.03
C ALA A 234 -14.51 -16.34 0.85
N GLY A 235 -15.66 -17.03 0.71
CA GLY A 235 -15.92 -18.30 1.38
C GLY A 235 -15.20 -19.50 0.75
N ALA A 236 -14.71 -19.37 -0.48
CA ALA A 236 -13.97 -20.40 -1.21
C ALA A 236 -12.48 -20.46 -0.86
N ILE A 237 -11.98 -19.53 -0.04
CA ILE A 237 -10.65 -19.66 0.59
C ILE A 237 -10.84 -20.62 1.77
N PRO A 238 -10.30 -21.84 1.73
CA PRO A 238 -10.47 -22.77 2.84
C PRO A 238 -9.76 -22.20 4.06
N ALA A 239 -10.49 -22.07 5.17
CA ALA A 239 -9.92 -21.68 6.46
C ALA A 239 -8.79 -22.63 6.89
N ASP A 240 -8.89 -23.89 6.48
CA ASP A 240 -7.91 -24.94 6.76
C ASP A 240 -7.20 -25.39 5.48
N TRP A 241 -5.96 -24.92 5.30
CA TRP A 241 -5.06 -25.31 4.20
C TRP A 241 -4.76 -26.82 4.15
N SER A 242 -4.97 -27.53 5.26
CA SER A 242 -4.84 -28.99 5.38
C SER A 242 -5.90 -29.76 4.58
N SER A 243 -7.03 -29.12 4.24
CA SER A 243 -8.11 -29.73 3.46
C SER A 243 -7.85 -29.74 1.94
N LEU A 244 -6.94 -28.88 1.46
CA LEU A 244 -6.70 -28.67 0.03
C LEU A 244 -5.72 -29.67 -0.58
N ALA A 245 -4.85 -30.28 0.22
CA ALA A 245 -3.81 -31.18 -0.28
C ALA A 245 -3.51 -32.31 0.72
N PRO A 246 -4.40 -33.33 0.83
CA PRO A 246 -4.14 -34.51 1.67
C PRO A 246 -2.95 -35.35 1.19
N HIS A 247 -2.42 -35.08 -0.02
CA HIS A 247 -1.34 -35.84 -0.65
C HIS A 247 0.01 -35.12 -0.70
N ASP A 248 0.10 -33.86 -0.24
CA ASP A 248 1.35 -33.09 -0.19
C ASP A 248 1.60 -32.54 1.23
N PRO A 249 2.27 -33.32 2.10
CA PRO A 249 2.49 -32.94 3.50
C PRO A 249 3.49 -31.78 3.68
N GLU A 250 4.29 -31.45 2.66
CA GLU A 250 5.28 -30.37 2.69
C GLU A 250 4.73 -29.04 2.14
N GLY A 251 3.71 -29.10 1.29
CA GLY A 251 3.05 -27.93 0.72
C GLY A 251 2.39 -27.03 1.77
N VAL A 252 1.68 -27.63 2.75
CA VAL A 252 0.99 -26.88 3.81
C VAL A 252 1.94 -26.05 4.69
N PRO A 253 3.04 -26.59 5.27
CA PRO A 253 3.96 -25.78 6.05
C PRO A 253 4.68 -24.72 5.21
N ARG A 254 4.97 -25.00 3.93
CA ARG A 254 5.56 -24.00 3.02
C ARG A 254 4.59 -22.85 2.74
N LEU A 255 3.31 -23.12 2.53
CA LEU A 255 2.29 -22.09 2.35
C LEU A 255 2.08 -21.28 3.63
N GLN A 256 2.10 -21.92 4.81
CA GLN A 256 2.05 -21.22 6.09
C GLN A 256 3.27 -20.32 6.30
N GLN A 257 4.46 -20.80 5.94
CA GLN A 257 5.69 -20.01 6.00
C GLN A 257 5.62 -18.80 5.05
N LEU A 258 5.14 -18.99 3.82
CA LEU A 258 4.96 -17.90 2.85
C LEU A 258 3.90 -16.89 3.33
N ALA A 259 2.78 -17.37 3.90
CA ALA A 259 1.76 -16.50 4.49
C ALA A 259 2.35 -15.66 5.62
N ALA A 260 3.09 -16.28 6.55
CA ALA A 260 3.76 -15.56 7.63
C ALA A 260 4.79 -14.53 7.11
N GLN A 261 5.52 -14.86 6.04
CA GLN A 261 6.44 -13.91 5.39
C GLN A 261 5.71 -12.74 4.74
N LEU A 262 4.54 -12.97 4.14
CA LEU A 262 3.72 -11.91 3.55
C LEU A 262 3.11 -11.01 4.62
N ASP A 263 2.60 -11.60 5.71
CA ASP A 263 2.08 -10.84 6.86
C ASP A 263 3.16 -9.95 7.48
N GLU A 264 4.39 -10.46 7.62
CA GLU A 264 5.48 -9.65 8.14
C GLU A 264 5.88 -8.52 7.17
N LYS A 265 5.93 -8.79 5.87
CA LYS A 265 6.17 -7.74 4.85
C LYS A 265 5.06 -6.69 4.83
N LEU A 266 3.82 -7.11 5.05
CA LEU A 266 2.68 -6.21 5.15
C LEU A 266 2.81 -5.33 6.39
N ARG A 267 3.15 -5.90 7.55
CA ARG A 267 3.39 -5.12 8.77
C ARG A 267 4.52 -4.10 8.59
N LEU A 268 5.62 -4.49 7.94
CA LEU A 268 6.72 -3.58 7.67
C LEU A 268 6.29 -2.43 6.75
N SER A 269 5.55 -2.72 5.68
CA SER A 269 5.08 -1.68 4.76
C SER A 269 4.03 -0.76 5.39
N GLU A 270 3.17 -1.28 6.28
CA GLU A 270 2.24 -0.46 7.06
C GLU A 270 2.98 0.50 7.99
N VAL A 271 4.05 0.03 8.64
CA VAL A 271 4.92 0.85 9.49
C VAL A 271 5.63 1.91 8.64
N GLU A 272 6.23 1.54 7.51
CA GLU A 272 6.86 2.48 6.57
C GLU A 272 5.87 3.55 6.13
N PHE A 273 4.66 3.16 5.72
CA PHE A 273 3.62 4.10 5.30
C PHE A 273 3.14 4.98 6.47
N SER A 274 3.13 4.47 7.70
CA SER A 274 2.82 5.28 8.89
C SER A 274 3.90 6.34 9.16
N LEU A 275 5.17 5.98 8.96
CA LEU A 275 6.31 6.89 9.09
C LEU A 275 6.31 7.96 8.01
N GLU A 276 6.03 7.57 6.76
CA GLU A 276 5.88 8.51 5.65
C GLU A 276 4.73 9.49 5.88
N ARG A 277 3.56 8.99 6.30
CA ARG A 277 2.43 9.85 6.69
C ARG A 277 2.81 10.80 7.81
N ALA A 278 3.51 10.34 8.84
CA ALA A 278 3.98 11.18 9.94
C ALA A 278 4.99 12.24 9.48
N ARG A 279 5.91 11.88 8.57
CA ARG A 279 6.87 12.80 7.97
C ARG A 279 6.14 13.89 7.16
N LEU A 280 5.24 13.48 6.26
CA LEU A 280 4.43 14.40 5.47
C LEU A 280 3.58 15.32 6.36
N ALA A 281 2.99 14.82 7.44
CA ALA A 281 2.24 15.64 8.39
C ALA A 281 3.12 16.73 9.04
N ARG A 282 4.36 16.40 9.42
CA ARG A 282 5.32 17.38 9.98
C ARG A 282 5.76 18.40 8.94
N GLU A 283 6.04 17.95 7.72
CA GLU A 283 6.42 18.83 6.61
C GLU A 283 5.26 19.78 6.25
N HIS A 284 4.03 19.26 6.19
CA HIS A 284 2.82 20.04 5.99
C HIS A 284 2.62 21.07 7.10
N ALA A 285 2.75 20.69 8.38
CA ALA A 285 2.66 21.62 9.49
C ALA A 285 3.75 22.71 9.43
N ARG A 286 4.96 22.37 9.00
CA ARG A 286 6.05 23.34 8.80
C ARG A 286 5.74 24.31 7.65
N LEU A 287 5.15 23.83 6.56
CA LEU A 287 4.71 24.68 5.44
C LEU A 287 3.58 25.60 5.86
N GLN A 288 2.58 25.11 6.58
CA GLN A 288 1.49 25.92 7.13
C GLN A 288 2.02 27.03 8.05
N LEU A 289 2.96 26.71 8.95
CA LEU A 289 3.57 27.73 9.81
C LEU A 289 4.29 28.80 8.98
N LYS A 290 5.03 28.40 7.93
CA LYS A 290 5.67 29.35 7.01
C LYS A 290 4.62 30.21 6.26
N GLN A 291 3.54 29.61 5.78
CA GLN A 291 2.45 30.32 5.12
C GLN A 291 1.81 31.34 6.06
N GLU A 292 1.47 30.96 7.30
CA GLU A 292 0.95 31.89 8.29
C GLU A 292 1.92 33.03 8.62
N LEU A 293 3.22 32.75 8.69
CA LEU A 293 4.24 33.79 8.90
C LEU A 293 4.28 34.75 7.72
N LEU A 294 4.25 34.24 6.49
CA LEU A 294 4.19 35.06 5.28
C LEU A 294 2.91 35.89 5.24
N GLU A 295 1.75 35.31 5.54
CA GLU A 295 0.49 36.04 5.62
C GLU A 295 0.54 37.15 6.69
N LYS A 296 1.09 36.87 7.87
CA LYS A 296 1.26 37.88 8.93
C LYS A 296 2.20 38.99 8.47
N GLN A 297 3.24 38.66 7.71
CA GLN A 297 4.13 39.66 7.10
C GLN A 297 3.39 40.48 6.04
N LEU A 298 2.69 39.86 5.09
CA LEU A 298 1.90 40.54 4.06
C LEU A 298 0.84 41.47 4.66
N LYS A 299 0.12 41.02 5.69
CA LYS A 299 -0.84 41.85 6.43
C LYS A 299 -0.17 43.05 7.10
N ARG A 300 1.04 42.91 7.64
CA ARG A 300 1.83 44.04 8.18
C ARG A 300 2.27 45.02 7.09
N LEU A 301 2.43 44.55 5.86
CA LEU A 301 2.76 45.36 4.68
C LEU A 301 1.53 46.00 4.02
N GLY A 302 0.33 45.74 4.53
CA GLY A 302 -0.91 46.28 3.98
C GLY A 302 -1.44 45.53 2.75
N ILE A 303 -0.85 44.40 2.38
CA ILE A 303 -1.27 43.55 1.26
C ILE A 303 -2.28 42.52 1.81
N LYS A 304 -3.54 42.60 1.38
CA LYS A 304 -4.66 41.89 2.02
C LYS A 304 -4.89 40.51 1.41
N SER A 305 -4.40 40.24 0.20
CA SER A 305 -4.50 38.93 -0.47
C SER A 305 -3.25 38.58 -1.28
N ALA A 306 -3.10 37.30 -1.61
CA ALA A 306 -2.07 36.84 -2.54
C ALA A 306 -2.26 37.43 -3.94
N ASP A 307 -3.49 37.69 -4.36
CA ASP A 307 -3.81 38.33 -5.65
C ASP A 307 -3.37 39.81 -5.68
N GLU A 308 -3.57 40.56 -4.58
CA GLU A 308 -3.05 41.93 -4.45
C GLU A 308 -1.50 41.94 -4.40
N PHE A 309 -0.88 40.88 -3.90
CA PHE A 309 0.58 40.71 -3.93
C PHE A 309 1.10 40.48 -5.34
N GLU A 310 0.46 39.61 -6.13
CA GLU A 310 0.81 39.39 -7.53
C GLU A 310 0.57 40.64 -8.38
N GLU A 311 -0.52 41.37 -8.13
CA GLU A 311 -0.85 42.61 -8.83
C GLU A 311 0.10 43.77 -8.45
N ALA A 312 0.50 43.87 -7.18
CA ALA A 312 1.53 44.82 -6.73
C ALA A 312 2.93 44.46 -7.25
N ALA A 313 3.25 43.17 -7.40
CA ALA A 313 4.50 42.71 -8.01
C ALA A 313 4.52 42.90 -9.53
N ALA A 314 3.36 42.88 -10.20
CA ALA A 314 3.20 43.14 -11.62
C ALA A 314 3.10 44.65 -11.96
N SER A 315 2.68 45.48 -11.00
CA SER A 315 2.61 46.93 -11.16
C SER A 315 4.02 47.54 -11.24
N PRO A 316 4.29 48.47 -12.18
CA PRO A 316 5.58 49.14 -12.31
C PRO A 316 5.73 50.23 -11.24
N ALA A 317 5.65 49.86 -9.96
CA ALA A 317 5.70 50.80 -8.86
C ALA A 317 7.14 51.18 -8.46
N THR A 318 7.25 52.39 -7.89
CA THR A 318 8.46 53.19 -7.73
C THR A 318 9.60 52.52 -6.94
N LEU A 319 10.81 53.08 -7.02
CA LEU A 319 12.04 52.56 -6.40
C LEU A 319 11.94 52.23 -4.89
N GLN A 320 10.97 52.80 -4.18
CA GLN A 320 10.70 52.48 -2.78
C GLN A 320 9.99 51.13 -2.59
N ASP A 321 9.08 50.72 -3.48
CA ASP A 321 8.47 49.38 -3.45
C ASP A 321 9.51 48.29 -3.75
N ARG A 322 10.45 48.59 -4.64
CA ARG A 322 11.55 47.67 -5.00
C ARG A 322 12.52 47.39 -3.84
N ARG A 323 12.56 48.23 -2.79
CA ARG A 323 13.37 48.00 -1.59
C ARG A 323 12.77 46.91 -0.69
N TRP A 324 11.45 46.81 -0.62
CA TRP A 324 10.77 45.82 0.22
C TRP A 324 10.68 44.46 -0.49
N VAL A 325 10.53 44.46 -1.82
CA VAL A 325 10.68 43.24 -2.65
C VAL A 325 12.08 42.63 -2.52
N ARG A 326 13.13 43.46 -2.46
CA ARG A 326 14.50 43.01 -2.15
C ARG A 326 14.66 42.47 -0.73
N PHE A 327 13.93 43.02 0.25
CA PHE A 327 13.95 42.54 1.63
C PHE A 327 13.30 41.15 1.79
N LEU A 328 12.31 40.83 0.95
CA LEU A 328 11.64 39.53 0.90
C LEU A 328 12.39 38.46 0.10
N GLY A 329 13.54 38.79 -0.51
CA GLY A 329 14.39 37.82 -1.21
C GLY A 329 13.88 37.36 -2.58
N ILE A 330 12.82 38.00 -3.10
CA ILE A 330 12.25 37.71 -4.43
C ILE A 330 13.04 38.51 -5.47
N ASN A 331 14.29 38.12 -5.73
CA ASN A 331 14.98 38.56 -6.94
C ASN A 331 14.72 37.52 -8.02
N ARG A 332 13.88 37.86 -9.02
CA ARG A 332 13.90 37.16 -10.31
C ARG A 332 15.30 37.36 -10.90
N SER A 333 16.10 36.31 -10.91
CA SER A 333 17.25 36.22 -11.79
C SER A 333 16.71 36.21 -13.22
N SER A 334 16.89 37.33 -13.92
CA SER A 334 16.91 37.35 -15.38
C SER A 334 18.16 36.65 -15.88
#